data_AF-A0A2G5ZEC9-F1
#
_entry.id   AF-A0A2G5ZEC9-F1
#
_cell.length_a   1.000
_cell.length_b   1.000
_cell.length_c   1.000
_cell.angle_alpha   90.00
_cell.angle_beta   90.00
_cell.angle_gamma   90.00
#
_symmetry.space_group_name_H-M   'P 1'
#
loop_
_entity.id
_entity.type
_entity.pdbx_description
1 polymer ?
#
loop_
_entity_poly.entity_id
_entity_poly.type
_entity_poly.pdbx_seq_one_letter_code
_entity_poly.pdbx_strand_id
1 'polypeptide(L)' 'MSKKLALYLSMLAIGFTFLFLAIFLDLPEKLKWLFLVIAIILNVTCAVAAMRIGLKEMRPNKK' A
#
# COMPACT_ATOMS: atom_id res chain seq x y z
N MET A 1 -3.06 -9.00 -16.11
CA MET A 1 -2.52 -8.70 -14.76
C MET A 1 -3.13 -9.71 -13.79
N SER A 2 -2.35 -10.37 -12.93
CA SER A 2 -2.92 -11.30 -11.93
C SER A 2 -3.91 -10.54 -11.04
N LYS A 3 -5.10 -11.11 -10.77
CA LYS A 3 -6.13 -10.51 -9.89
C LYS A 3 -5.54 -10.06 -8.54
N LYS A 4 -4.53 -10.79 -8.04
CA LYS A 4 -3.80 -10.44 -6.81
C LYS A 4 -2.97 -9.17 -6.95
N LEU A 5 -2.28 -8.98 -8.07
CA LEU A 5 -1.46 -7.79 -8.32
C LEU A 5 -2.33 -6.53 -8.45
N ALA A 6 -3.47 -6.64 -9.15
CA ALA A 6 -4.43 -5.56 -9.24
C ALA A 6 -4.95 -5.14 -7.85
N LEU A 7 -5.27 -6.12 -6.99
CA LEU A 7 -5.75 -5.87 -5.63
C LEU A 7 -4.70 -5.14 -4.77
N TYR A 8 -3.42 -5.56 -4.85
CA TYR A 8 -2.33 -4.85 -4.17
C TYR A 8 -2.16 -3.42 -4.70
N LEU A 9 -2.19 -3.20 -6.01
CA LEU A 9 -2.12 -1.85 -6.58
C LEU A 9 -3.29 -0.95 -6.12
N SER A 10 -4.51 -1.49 -6.06
CA SER A 10 -5.65 -0.75 -5.49
C SER A 10 -5.42 -0.40 -4.02
N MET A 11 -4.90 -1.35 -3.24
CA MET A 11 -4.59 -1.17 -1.82
C MET A 11 -3.49 -0.12 -1.60
N LEU A 12 -2.50 -0.07 -2.50
CA LEU A 12 -1.46 0.97 -2.52
C LEU A 12 -2.06 2.35 -2.82
N ALA A 13 -2.89 2.45 -3.87
CA ALA A 13 -3.54 3.71 -4.24
C ALA A 13 -4.43 4.25 -3.12
N ILE A 14 -5.18 3.38 -2.44
CA ILE A 14 -5.99 3.74 -1.27
C ILE A 14 -5.10 4.22 -0.11
N GLY A 15 -4.04 3.47 0.21
CA GLY A 15 -3.09 3.86 1.26
C GLY A 15 -2.42 5.20 0.98
N PHE A 16 -2.04 5.46 -0.27
CA PHE A 16 -1.46 6.74 -0.68
C PHE A 16 -2.47 7.89 -0.59
N THR A 17 -3.72 7.65 -0.96
CA THR A 17 -4.80 8.65 -0.84
C THR A 17 -5.04 9.03 0.62
N PHE A 18 -5.04 8.05 1.54
CA PHE A 18 -5.15 8.35 2.97
C PHE A 18 -3.94 9.11 3.51
N LEU A 19 -2.73 8.81 3.04
CA LEU A 19 -1.54 9.56 3.39
C LEU A 19 -1.65 11.02 2.93
N PHE A 20 -2.12 11.23 1.70
CA PHE A 20 -2.34 12.56 1.14
C PHE A 20 -3.40 13.33 1.95
N LEU A 21 -4.54 12.71 2.24
CA LEU A 21 -5.58 13.29 3.08
C LEU A 21 -5.05 13.66 4.48
N ALA A 22 -4.26 12.80 5.11
CA ALA A 22 -3.71 13.06 6.44
C ALA A 22 -2.69 14.23 6.47
N ILE A 23 -1.97 14.47 5.37
CA ILE A 23 -0.92 15.49 5.30
C ILE A 23 -1.49 16.84 4.83
N PHE A 24 -2.33 16.83 3.80
CA PHE A 24 -2.77 18.05 3.11
C PHE A 24 -4.12 18.58 3.60
N LEU A 25 -4.96 17.73 4.19
CA LEU A 25 -6.25 18.16 4.73
C LEU A 25 -6.10 18.54 6.20
N ASP A 26 -6.72 19.66 6.59
CA ASP A 26 -6.70 20.13 7.97
C ASP A 26 -7.76 19.36 8.79
N LEU A 27 -7.41 18.11 9.14
CA LEU A 27 -8.25 17.17 9.87
C LEU A 27 -8.04 17.29 11.39
N PRO A 28 -9.07 17.02 12.21
CA PRO A 28 -8.92 16.89 13.65
C PRO A 28 -7.80 15.92 14.00
N GLU A 29 -6.97 16.26 14.99
CA GLU A 29 -5.73 15.56 15.30
C GLU A 29 -5.89 14.04 15.47
N LYS A 30 -6.96 13.60 16.15
CA LYS A 30 -7.30 12.18 16.32
C LYS A 30 -7.56 11.46 14.98
N LEU A 31 -8.26 12.11 14.05
CA LEU A 31 -8.56 11.56 12.73
C LEU A 31 -7.32 11.55 11.84
N LYS A 32 -6.51 12.63 11.90
CA LYS A 32 -5.23 12.70 11.19
C LYS A 32 -4.31 11.55 11.58
N TRP A 33 -4.15 11.29 12.88
CA TRP A 33 -3.36 10.16 13.38
C TRP A 33 -3.95 8.81 12.95
N LEU A 34 -5.27 8.65 12.99
CA LEU A 34 -5.93 7.42 12.53
C LEU A 34 -5.64 7.15 11.04
N PHE A 35 -5.81 8.15 10.18
CA PHE A 35 -5.53 8.03 8.75
C PHE A 35 -4.04 7.76 8.49
N LEU A 36 -3.15 8.42 9.25
CA LEU A 36 -1.70 8.21 9.12
C LEU A 36 -1.31 6.77 9.43
N VAL A 37 -1.81 6.22 10.54
CA VAL A 37 -1.53 4.83 10.95
C VAL A 37 -2.05 3.84 9.89
N ILE A 38 -3.29 4.02 9.43
CA ILE A 38 -3.88 3.18 8.39
C ILE A 38 -3.08 3.27 7.08
N ALA A 39 -2.71 4.48 6.67
CA ALA A 39 -1.92 4.72 5.47
C ALA A 39 -0.55 4.02 5.55
N ILE A 40 0.14 4.10 6.69
CA ILE A 40 1.44 3.45 6.89
C ILE A 40 1.29 1.92 6.78
N ILE A 41 0.33 1.32 7.49
CA ILE A 41 0.12 -0.13 7.48
C ILE A 41 -0.18 -0.64 6.07
N LEU A 42 -1.07 0.05 5.34
CA LEU A 42 -1.44 -0.30 3.97
C LEU A 42 -0.25 -0.21 3.01
N ASN A 43 0.53 0.88 3.07
CA ASN A 43 1.67 1.10 2.18
C ASN A 43 2.79 0.09 2.44
N VAL A 44 3.16 -0.14 3.72
CA VAL A 44 4.23 -1.09 4.07
C VAL A 44 3.84 -2.50 3.65
N THR A 45 2.62 -2.93 3.97
CA THR A 45 2.11 -4.26 3.61
C THR A 45 2.11 -4.44 2.09
N CYS A 46 1.66 -3.42 1.36
CA CYS A 46 1.61 -3.48 -0.09
C CYS A 46 3.02 -3.50 -0.72
N ALA A 47 3.96 -2.69 -0.22
CA ALA A 47 5.35 -2.71 -0.66
C ALA A 47 6.00 -4.08 -0.46
N VAL A 48 5.81 -4.70 0.72
CA VAL A 48 6.33 -6.04 1.00
C VAL A 48 5.69 -7.10 0.09
N ALA A 49 4.39 -7.02 -0.15
CA ALA A 49 3.69 -7.94 -1.05
C ALA A 49 4.19 -7.80 -2.50
N ALA A 50 4.35 -6.57 -2.99
CA ALA A 50 4.88 -6.27 -4.32
C ALA A 50 6.33 -6.77 -4.46
N MET A 51 7.19 -6.54 -3.46
CA MET A 51 8.55 -7.07 -3.44
C MET A 51 8.58 -8.60 -3.48
N ARG A 52 7.73 -9.29 -2.71
CA ARG A 52 7.64 -10.75 -2.74
C ARG A 52 7.19 -11.28 -4.10
N ILE A 53 6.23 -10.61 -4.75
CA ILE A 53 5.79 -10.98 -6.10
C ILE A 53 6.92 -10.73 -7.10
N GLY A 54 7.56 -9.57 -7.06
CA GLY A 54 8.70 -9.23 -7.93
C GLY A 54 9.86 -10.23 -7.77
N LEU A 55 10.24 -10.55 -6.54
CA LEU A 55 11.24 -11.58 -6.22
C LEU A 55 10.85 -12.96 -6.76
N LYS A 56 9.57 -13.33 -6.68
CA LYS A 56 9.08 -14.59 -7.24
C LYS A 56 9.17 -14.61 -8.76
N GLU A 57 8.91 -13.48 -9.40
CA GLU A 57 8.97 -13.33 -10.86
C GLU A 57 10.41 -13.32 -11.39
N MET A 58 11.34 -12.76 -10.61
CA MET A 58 12.78 -12.67 -10.90
C MET A 58 13.57 -13.95 -10.57
N ARG A 59 12.99 -14.89 -9.80
CA ARG A 59 13.67 -16.18 -9.55
C ARG A 59 13.70 -17.00 -10.85
N PRO A 60 14.90 -17.41 -11.33
CA PRO A 60 15.05 -18.11 -12.60
C PRO A 60 14.55 -19.56 -12.59
N ASN A 61 14.16 -20.11 -11.43
CA ASN A 61 13.66 -21.47 -11.31
C ASN A 61 12.13 -21.54 -11.49
N LYS A 62 11.66 -21.17 -12.68
CA LYS A 62 10.28 -21.43 -13.14
C LYS A 62 10.29 -22.73 -13.95
N LYS A 63 10.02 -23.85 -13.28
CA LYS A 63 9.48 -25.05 -13.92
C LYS A 63 7.96 -25.00 -13.86
#